data_AF-A0A9E4APN1-F1
#
_entry.id   AF-A0A9E4APN1-F1
#
_cell.length_a   1.000
_cell.length_b   1.000
_cell.length_c   1.000
_cell.angle_alpha   90.00
_cell.angle_beta   90.00
_cell.angle_gamma   90.00
#
_symmetry.space_group_name_H-M   'P 1'
#
loop_
_entity.id
_entity.type
_entity.pdbx_description
1 polymer ?
#
loop_
_entity_poly.entity_id
_entity_poly.type
_entity_poly.pdbx_seq_one_letter_code
_entity_poly.pdbx_strand_id
1 'polypeptide(L)'
;MSVARLVCSDCDVAMEGRFDISPLARLSNEDQLFVTVFLQVNGSLKAMEKVFGISYPTVKNRLATVSSQLPRIKGLGTEHSSKSDPELLDKLEAGELSVSEVL
;
A
#
# COMPACT_ATOMS: atom_id res chain seq x y z
N MET A 1 2.31 -4.01 20.23
CA MET A 1 0.93 -4.37 20.62
C MET A 1 0.75 -5.85 20.33
N SER A 2 0.34 -6.65 21.31
CA SER A 2 0.13 -8.11 21.16
C SER A 2 -1.29 -8.47 21.57
N VAL A 3 -1.87 -9.48 20.95
CA VAL A 3 -3.17 -10.02 21.37
C VAL A 3 -2.95 -10.99 22.52
N ALA A 4 -3.77 -10.90 23.56
CA ALA A 4 -3.67 -11.74 24.77
C ALA A 4 -4.56 -12.99 24.72
N ARG A 5 -5.67 -12.91 23.97
CA ARG A 5 -6.69 -13.96 23.89
C ARG A 5 -7.33 -13.99 22.51
N LEU A 6 -7.45 -15.18 21.95
CA LEU A 6 -8.23 -15.48 20.75
C LEU A 6 -9.39 -16.39 21.16
N VAL A 7 -10.58 -16.13 20.63
CA VAL A 7 -11.77 -16.95 20.89
C VAL A 7 -12.34 -17.39 19.55
N CYS A 8 -12.54 -18.68 19.38
CA CYS A 8 -13.28 -19.23 18.24
C CYS A 8 -14.78 -18.96 18.45
N SER A 9 -15.41 -18.28 17.52
CA SER A 9 -16.86 -18.01 17.56
C SER A 9 -17.73 -19.24 17.37
N ASP A 10 -17.17 -20.31 16.78
CA ASP A 10 -17.96 -21.45 16.31
C ASP A 10 -17.95 -22.63 17.28
N CYS A 11 -16.97 -22.69 18.18
CA CYS A 11 -16.80 -23.79 19.13
C CYS A 11 -16.34 -23.36 20.53
N ASP A 12 -16.34 -22.06 20.83
CA ASP A 12 -15.97 -21.46 22.12
C ASP A 12 -14.55 -21.77 22.65
N VAL A 13 -13.70 -22.42 21.84
CA VAL A 13 -12.30 -22.65 22.19
C VAL A 13 -11.59 -21.31 22.33
N ALA A 14 -10.98 -21.09 23.49
CA ALA A 14 -10.18 -19.91 23.78
C ALA A 14 -8.70 -20.28 23.89
N MET A 15 -7.85 -19.47 23.26
CA MET A 15 -6.40 -19.57 23.36
C MET A 15 -5.85 -18.29 24.01
N GLU A 16 -5.04 -18.45 25.05
CA GLU A 16 -4.40 -17.35 25.76
C GLU A 16 -2.89 -17.40 25.55
N GLY A 17 -2.25 -16.24 25.38
CA GLY A 17 -0.84 -16.16 25.07
C GLY A 17 -0.42 -14.78 24.58
N ARG A 18 0.81 -14.67 24.09
CA ARG A 18 1.28 -13.46 23.38
C ARG A 18 1.28 -13.76 21.89
N PHE A 19 0.32 -13.21 21.18
CA PHE A 19 0.22 -13.39 19.73
C PHE A 19 0.67 -12.12 19.01
N ASP A 20 1.48 -12.32 17.97
CA ASP A 20 1.82 -11.24 17.05
C ASP A 20 0.63 -10.93 16.14
N ILE A 21 0.38 -9.64 15.97
CA ILE A 21 -0.66 -9.15 15.07
C ILE A 21 -0.09 -9.10 13.66
N SER A 22 -0.81 -9.68 12.70
CA SER A 22 -0.46 -9.58 11.27
C SER A 22 -0.24 -8.13 10.86
N PRO A 23 0.76 -7.82 10.01
CA PRO A 23 0.96 -6.47 9.52
C PRO A 23 -0.26 -5.83 8.87
N LEU A 24 -1.08 -6.62 8.17
CA LEU A 24 -2.32 -6.14 7.54
C LEU A 24 -3.36 -5.71 8.58
N ALA A 25 -3.43 -6.40 9.72
CA ALA A 25 -4.37 -6.06 10.79
C ALA A 25 -3.97 -4.80 11.58
N ARG A 26 -2.77 -4.24 11.31
CA ARG A 26 -2.34 -2.95 11.86
C ARG A 26 -2.77 -1.75 11.01
N LEU A 27 -3.21 -1.99 9.77
CA LEU A 27 -3.76 -0.94 8.91
C LEU A 27 -5.09 -0.43 9.46
N SER A 28 -5.44 0.80 9.13
CA SER A 28 -6.79 1.32 9.39
C SER A 28 -7.86 0.45 8.70
N ASN A 29 -9.09 0.43 9.22
CA ASN A 29 -10.19 -0.31 8.58
C ASN A 29 -10.40 0.13 7.12
N GLU A 30 -10.19 1.43 6.84
CA GLU A 30 -10.32 1.99 5.51
C GLU A 30 -9.23 1.46 4.56
N ASP A 31 -7.99 1.36 5.04
CA ASP A 31 -6.88 0.82 4.26
C ASP A 31 -6.99 -0.69 4.10
N GLN A 32 -7.51 -1.41 5.10
CA GLN A 32 -7.82 -2.83 4.97
C GLN A 32 -8.86 -3.05 3.85
N LEU A 33 -9.95 -2.27 3.84
CA LEU A 33 -10.95 -2.31 2.77
C LEU A 33 -10.32 -1.98 1.40
N PHE A 34 -9.48 -0.95 1.33
CA PHE A 34 -8.80 -0.58 0.10
C PHE A 34 -7.94 -1.72 -0.46
N VAL A 35 -7.17 -2.41 0.40
CA VAL A 35 -6.39 -3.60 0.02
C VAL A 35 -7.29 -4.76 -0.40
N THR A 36 -8.38 -5.02 0.33
CA THR A 36 -9.35 -6.06 -0.01
C THR A 36 -9.93 -5.85 -1.42
N VAL A 37 -10.38 -4.62 -1.72
CA VAL A 37 -10.92 -4.30 -3.05
C VAL A 37 -9.83 -4.43 -4.11
N PHE A 38 -8.61 -3.95 -3.86
CA PHE A 38 -7.49 -4.08 -4.79
C PHE A 38 -7.25 -5.54 -5.18
N LEU A 39 -7.29 -6.46 -4.22
CA LEU A 39 -7.17 -7.90 -4.49
C LEU A 39 -8.38 -8.45 -5.27
N GLN A 40 -9.61 -8.08 -4.91
CA GLN A 40 -10.83 -8.53 -5.61
C GLN A 40 -10.88 -8.09 -7.08
N VAL A 41 -10.30 -6.93 -7.40
CA VAL A 41 -10.19 -6.44 -8.79
C VAL A 41 -8.88 -6.85 -9.47
N ASN A 42 -8.14 -7.81 -8.91
CA ASN A 42 -6.87 -8.34 -9.42
C ASN A 42 -5.81 -7.26 -9.68
N GLY A 43 -5.78 -6.23 -8.84
CA GLY A 43 -4.83 -5.13 -8.93
C GLY A 43 -5.12 -4.08 -10.01
N SER A 44 -6.29 -4.12 -10.64
CA SER A 44 -6.68 -3.15 -11.67
C SER A 44 -6.92 -1.75 -11.10
N LEU A 45 -5.98 -0.83 -11.34
CA LEU A 45 -6.10 0.57 -10.92
C LEU A 45 -7.34 1.26 -11.53
N LYS A 46 -7.67 0.94 -12.77
CA LYS A 46 -8.88 1.47 -13.44
C LYS A 46 -10.16 1.00 -12.77
N ALA A 47 -10.19 -0.23 -12.27
CA ALA A 47 -11.33 -0.73 -11.51
C ALA A 47 -11.42 -0.04 -10.13
N MET A 48 -10.27 0.19 -9.48
CA MET A 48 -10.21 0.95 -8.22
C MET A 48 -10.75 2.38 -8.39
N GLU A 49 -10.37 3.09 -9.46
CA GLU A 49 -10.92 4.42 -9.77
C GLU A 49 -12.45 4.41 -9.80
N LYS A 50 -13.03 3.42 -10.49
CA LYS A 50 -14.48 3.27 -10.61
C LYS A 50 -15.15 2.93 -9.27
N VAL A 51 -14.56 2.04 -8.48
CA VAL A 51 -15.14 1.61 -7.19
C VAL A 51 -15.11 2.73 -6.16
N PHE A 52 -14.00 3.46 -6.08
CA PHE A 52 -13.81 4.51 -5.07
C PHE A 52 -14.19 5.91 -5.56
N GLY A 53 -14.52 6.09 -6.85
CA GLY A 53 -14.89 7.38 -7.42
C GLY A 53 -13.75 8.40 -7.39
N ILE A 54 -12.51 7.95 -7.50
CA ILE A 54 -11.29 8.77 -7.42
C ILE A 54 -10.42 8.60 -8.67
N SER A 55 -9.56 9.59 -8.92
CA SER A 55 -8.66 9.57 -10.08
C SER A 55 -7.54 8.53 -9.95
N TYR A 56 -6.99 8.07 -11.07
CA TYR A 56 -5.84 7.17 -11.13
C TYR A 56 -4.65 7.65 -10.28
N PRO A 57 -4.21 8.93 -10.35
CA PRO A 57 -3.17 9.44 -9.46
C PRO A 57 -3.51 9.28 -7.98
N THR A 58 -4.77 9.49 -7.60
CA THR A 58 -5.23 9.30 -6.21
C THR A 58 -5.12 7.84 -5.76
N VAL A 59 -5.52 6.89 -6.61
CA VAL A 59 -5.39 5.44 -6.32
C VAL A 59 -3.91 5.07 -6.16
N LYS A 60 -3.05 5.52 -7.06
CA LYS A 60 -1.61 5.24 -7.02
C LYS A 60 -0.96 5.80 -5.76
N ASN A 61 -1.26 7.05 -5.41
CA ASN A 61 -0.76 7.68 -4.19
C ASN A 61 -1.22 6.92 -2.95
N ARG A 62 -2.50 6.52 -2.91
CA ARG A 62 -3.04 5.73 -1.80
C ARG A 62 -2.36 4.37 -1.68
N LEU A 63 -2.10 3.67 -2.79
CA LEU A 63 -1.32 2.42 -2.77
C LEU A 63 0.10 2.63 -2.20
N ALA A 64 0.77 3.71 -2.58
CA ALA A 64 2.08 4.04 -2.03
C ALA A 64 2.01 4.31 -0.51
N THR A 65 1.00 5.04 -0.04
CA THR A 65 0.76 5.31 1.38
C THR A 65 0.44 4.05 2.18
N VAL A 66 -0.39 3.13 1.64
CA VAL A 66 -0.68 1.86 2.33
C VAL A 66 0.55 0.95 2.33
N SER A 67 1.27 0.88 1.21
CA SER A 67 2.49 0.08 1.08
C SER A 67 3.58 0.50 2.07
N SER A 68 3.74 1.81 2.33
CA SER A 68 4.74 2.31 3.28
C SER A 68 4.46 1.96 4.75
N GLN A 69 3.21 1.62 5.09
CA GLN A 69 2.82 1.15 6.42
C GLN A 69 3.11 -0.34 6.64
N LEU A 70 3.40 -1.09 5.56
CA LEU A 70 3.64 -2.52 5.60
C LEU A 70 5.14 -2.84 5.62
N PRO A 71 5.57 -3.94 6.26
CA PRO A 71 6.96 -4.34 6.29
C PRO A 71 7.44 -4.68 4.87
N ARG A 72 8.60 -4.14 4.49
CA ARG A 72 9.25 -4.49 3.22
C ARG A 72 9.64 -5.97 3.23
N ILE A 73 9.25 -6.68 2.20
CA ILE A 73 9.66 -8.07 1.99
C ILE A 73 10.96 -8.05 1.18
N LYS A 74 12.04 -8.59 1.75
CA LYS A 74 13.33 -8.70 1.06
C LYS A 74 13.17 -9.59 -0.18
N GLY A 75 13.73 -9.16 -1.31
CA GLY A 75 13.67 -9.90 -2.58
C GLY A 75 12.45 -9.62 -3.45
N LEU A 76 11.43 -8.91 -2.95
CA LEU A 76 10.49 -8.22 -3.83
C LEU A 76 11.17 -6.95 -4.32
N GLY A 77 11.68 -6.99 -5.56
CA GLY A 77 12.43 -5.92 -6.24
C GLY A 77 11.64 -4.60 -6.32
N THR A 78 11.55 -3.90 -5.19
CA THR A 78 10.93 -2.60 -5.04
C THR A 78 12.03 -1.57 -4.84
N GLU A 79 12.98 -1.55 -5.79
CA GLU A 79 13.86 -0.40 -6.00
C GLU A 79 13.12 0.65 -6.85
N HIS A 80 11.88 0.97 -6.49
CA HIS A 80 11.25 2.18 -6.99
C HIS A 80 11.41 3.27 -5.93
N SER A 81 12.63 3.79 -5.86
CA SER A 81 12.85 5.20 -5.60
C SER A 81 12.39 6.01 -6.83
N SER A 82 11.13 5.89 -7.23
CA SER A 82 10.51 6.95 -8.02
C SER A 82 10.06 8.03 -7.05
N LYS A 83 11.05 8.73 -6.48
CA LYS A 83 10.84 10.14 -6.24
C LYS A 83 10.57 10.73 -7.63
N SER A 84 9.30 10.89 -7.98
CA SER A 84 8.92 11.96 -8.87
C SER A 84 9.27 13.24 -8.12
N ASP A 85 10.56 13.59 -8.13
CA ASP A 85 11.05 14.83 -7.56
C ASP A 85 10.45 15.94 -8.41
N PRO A 86 9.51 16.75 -7.89
CA PRO A 86 8.93 17.83 -8.67
C PRO A 86 10.01 18.76 -9.21
N GLU A 87 11.13 18.88 -8.48
CA GLU A 87 12.32 19.62 -8.92
C GLU A 87 12.97 19.06 -10.19
N LEU A 88 12.89 17.75 -10.46
CA LEU A 88 13.39 17.16 -11.70
C LEU A 88 12.46 17.48 -12.88
N LEU A 89 11.15 17.52 -12.65
CA LEU A 89 10.18 17.95 -13.65
C LEU A 89 10.38 19.43 -14.02
N ASP A 90 10.54 20.29 -13.01
CA ASP A 90 10.77 21.72 -13.22
C ASP A 90 12.09 21.97 -13.99
N LYS A 91 13.13 21.19 -13.71
CA LYS A 91 14.42 21.27 -14.42
C LYS A 91 14.38 20.69 -15.84
N LEU A 92 13.56 19.67 -16.09
CA LEU A 92 13.29 19.17 -17.44
C LEU A 92 12.51 20.20 -18.27
N GLU A 93 11.51 20.86 -17.68
CA GLU A 93 10.75 21.94 -18.34
C GLU A 93 11.60 23.20 -18.57
N ALA A 94 12.53 23.51 -17.65
CA ALA A 94 13.51 24.59 -17.80
C ALA A 94 14.63 24.25 -18.80
N GLY A 95 14.73 23.01 -19.28
CA GLY A 95 15.78 22.55 -20.20
C GLY A 95 17.16 22.39 -19.54
N GLU A 96 17.22 22.38 -18.20
CA GLU A 96 18.44 22.19 -17.42
C GLU A 96 18.82 20.71 -17.26
N LEU A 97 17.90 19.80 -17.60
CA LEU A 97 18.12 18.36 -17.64
C LEU A 97 17.69 17.79 -18.99
N SER A 98 18.51 16.91 -19.56
CA SER A 98 18.14 16.14 -20.74
C SER A 98 17.59 14.77 -20.35
N VAL A 99 16.66 14.23 -21.14
CA VAL A 99 16.04 12.91 -20.90
C VAL A 99 17.09 11.79 -20.80
N SER A 100 18.24 11.97 -21.44
CA SER A 100 19.39 11.05 -21.40
C SER A 100 20.14 11.00 -20.08
N GLU A 101 19.99 11.98 -19.18
CA GLU A 101 20.75 12.06 -17.92
C GLU A 101 20.02 11.41 -16.74
N VAL A 102 18.77 10.98 -16.95
CA VAL A 102 17.87 10.43 -15.91
C VAL A 102 17.51 8.96 -16.18
N LEU A 103 17.94 8.39 -17.30
CA LEU A 103 17.67 6.99 -17.71
C LEU A 103 18.83 6.04 -17.39
#